data_AF-A0A7C4CRV0-F1
#
_entry.id   AF-A0A7C4CRV0-F1
#
_cell.length_a   1.000
_cell.length_b   1.000
_cell.length_c   1.000
_cell.angle_alpha   90.00
_cell.angle_beta   90.00
_cell.angle_gamma   90.00
#
_symmetry.space_group_name_H-M   'P 1'
#
loop_
_entity.id
_entity.type
_entity.pdbx_description
1 polymer ?
#
loop_
_entity_poly.entity_id
_entity_poly.type
_entity_poly.pdbx_seq_one_letter_code
_entity_poly.pdbx_strand_id
1 'polypeptide(L)'
;TAPNVILINFTIRNSTIGLNIVSDGNLVQGNIFTNHEIGVKIVQTNNNKIFNNTITHCETALFISHSTYIHVMSNIASLNNYGIIIEDAHFSIVENNKVLDNTYGIQIKNSTNDKITRNKLLNNQNGLILINATNNWILRNNFASILLQLSLKDSTSNTWDNGVEGNYWSDYYGKDLNGDGIGDTDLPHHNVDSFPLIHPYISGDINHDRSVDSSDLGMLGLSWGTTPLMDVGWNPACDLNEDDVVDSTDLGVMGINWGVSV
;
A
#
# COMPACT_ATOMS: atom_id res chain seq x y z
N THR A 1 -15.78 23.62 -10.84
CA THR A 1 -15.25 22.63 -9.88
C THR A 1 -16.19 22.61 -8.69
N ALA A 2 -16.28 21.51 -7.95
CA ALA A 2 -17.21 21.38 -6.82
C ALA A 2 -16.50 20.61 -5.69
N PRO A 3 -16.20 21.23 -4.54
CA PRO A 3 -15.58 20.53 -3.41
C PRO A 3 -16.61 19.71 -2.64
N ASN A 4 -16.14 18.74 -1.86
CA ASN A 4 -16.97 17.88 -1.01
C ASN A 4 -18.04 17.08 -1.78
N VAL A 5 -17.76 16.73 -3.03
CA VAL A 5 -18.62 15.87 -3.84
C VAL A 5 -18.43 14.42 -3.41
N ILE A 6 -19.55 13.72 -3.25
CA ILE A 6 -19.60 12.29 -2.99
C ILE A 6 -20.08 11.60 -4.25
N LEU A 7 -19.31 10.63 -4.70
CA LEU A 7 -19.48 9.97 -5.99
C LEU A 7 -19.41 8.46 -5.80
N ILE A 8 -20.57 7.79 -5.80
CA ILE A 8 -20.67 6.40 -5.32
C ILE A 8 -21.48 5.46 -6.21
N ASN A 9 -21.01 4.22 -6.29
CA ASN A 9 -21.76 3.03 -6.77
C ASN A 9 -22.29 3.11 -8.21
N PHE A 10 -21.48 3.56 -9.17
CA PHE A 10 -21.85 3.49 -10.58
C PHE A 10 -20.70 3.03 -11.48
N THR A 11 -21.02 2.83 -12.76
CA THR A 11 -20.03 2.47 -13.80
C THR A 11 -19.84 3.60 -14.80
N ILE A 12 -18.59 4.04 -14.99
CA ILE A 12 -18.18 4.91 -16.09
C ILE A 12 -17.35 4.08 -17.07
N ARG A 13 -17.59 4.25 -18.37
CA ARG A 13 -16.91 3.47 -19.41
C ARG A 13 -16.74 4.23 -20.73
N ASN A 14 -15.74 3.84 -21.52
CA ASN A 14 -15.56 4.24 -22.92
C ASN A 14 -15.40 5.77 -23.13
N SER A 15 -14.45 6.39 -22.43
CA SER A 15 -14.11 7.81 -22.59
C SER A 15 -12.61 8.02 -22.43
N THR A 16 -12.08 9.17 -22.90
CA THR A 16 -10.67 9.52 -22.66
C THR A 16 -10.34 9.57 -21.17
N ILE A 17 -11.12 10.33 -20.39
CA ILE A 17 -10.97 10.38 -18.93
C ILE A 17 -12.29 9.91 -18.31
N GLY A 18 -12.23 8.94 -17.40
CA GLY A 18 -13.41 8.45 -16.68
C GLY A 18 -13.92 9.49 -15.68
N LEU A 19 -13.05 9.95 -14.78
CA LEU A 19 -13.33 11.03 -13.84
C LEU A 19 -12.12 11.96 -13.70
N ASN A 20 -12.37 13.28 -13.79
CA ASN A 20 -11.36 14.31 -13.55
C ASN A 20 -11.72 15.11 -12.28
N ILE A 21 -10.93 14.95 -11.23
CA ILE A 21 -11.09 15.60 -9.93
C ILE A 21 -10.15 16.81 -9.87
N VAL A 22 -10.76 17.98 -9.68
CA VAL A 22 -10.12 19.31 -9.75
C VAL A 22 -10.60 20.23 -8.62
N SER A 23 -11.05 19.65 -7.51
CA SER A 23 -11.54 20.35 -6.31
C SER A 23 -11.31 19.48 -5.09
N ASP A 24 -11.26 20.09 -3.91
CA ASP A 24 -10.83 19.42 -2.69
C ASP A 24 -11.97 18.66 -1.99
N GLY A 25 -11.60 17.70 -1.12
CA GLY A 25 -12.53 17.11 -0.17
C GLY A 25 -13.50 16.08 -0.76
N ASN A 26 -13.28 15.58 -1.97
CA ASN A 26 -14.21 14.64 -2.60
C ASN A 26 -13.99 13.20 -2.15
N LEU A 27 -15.07 12.43 -2.19
CA LEU A 27 -15.09 10.99 -1.95
C LEU A 27 -15.55 10.28 -3.21
N VAL A 28 -14.70 9.40 -3.76
CA VAL A 28 -15.02 8.51 -4.88
C VAL A 28 -14.99 7.09 -4.36
N GLN A 29 -16.16 6.44 -4.29
CA GLN A 29 -16.27 5.14 -3.64
C GLN A 29 -17.14 4.12 -4.36
N GLY A 30 -16.68 2.87 -4.44
CA GLY A 30 -17.51 1.76 -4.94
C GLY A 30 -17.84 1.84 -6.42
N ASN A 31 -17.10 2.63 -7.20
CA ASN A 31 -17.36 2.80 -8.63
C ASN A 31 -16.53 1.83 -9.48
N ILE A 32 -17.00 1.62 -10.71
CA ILE A 32 -16.30 0.86 -11.74
C ILE A 32 -15.90 1.81 -12.88
N PHE A 33 -14.62 1.86 -13.20
CA PHE A 33 -14.06 2.61 -14.32
C PHE A 33 -13.44 1.63 -15.31
N THR A 34 -13.86 1.64 -16.58
CA THR A 34 -13.34 0.68 -17.56
C THR A 34 -13.22 1.24 -18.97
N ASN A 35 -12.18 0.84 -19.70
CA ASN A 35 -11.94 1.27 -21.08
C ASN A 35 -11.75 2.80 -21.18
N HIS A 36 -10.77 3.33 -20.45
CA HIS A 36 -10.39 4.74 -20.50
C HIS A 36 -8.92 4.93 -20.88
N GLU A 37 -8.55 6.11 -21.35
CA GLU A 37 -7.11 6.47 -21.33
C GLU A 37 -6.69 6.68 -19.87
N ILE A 38 -7.44 7.48 -19.11
CA ILE A 38 -7.23 7.62 -17.66
C ILE A 38 -8.54 7.31 -16.93
N GLY A 39 -8.53 6.31 -16.04
CA GLY A 39 -9.71 5.92 -15.26
C GLY A 39 -10.15 7.03 -14.31
N VAL A 40 -9.30 7.35 -13.35
CA VAL A 40 -9.48 8.46 -12.40
C VAL A 40 -8.26 9.36 -12.43
N LYS A 41 -8.48 10.65 -12.67
CA LYS A 41 -7.46 11.70 -12.74
C LYS A 41 -7.68 12.69 -11.61
N ILE A 42 -6.64 12.95 -10.81
CA ILE A 42 -6.63 13.92 -9.71
C ILE A 42 -5.51 14.91 -9.97
N VAL A 43 -5.85 16.18 -10.15
CA VAL A 43 -4.86 17.20 -10.53
C VAL A 43 -5.12 18.50 -9.79
N GLN A 44 -4.06 19.08 -9.22
CA GLN A 44 -4.09 20.41 -8.60
C GLN A 44 -5.16 20.53 -7.51
N THR A 45 -5.24 19.52 -6.63
CA THR A 45 -6.27 19.43 -5.59
C THR A 45 -5.80 18.63 -4.38
N ASN A 46 -6.47 18.77 -3.24
CA ASN A 46 -6.06 18.18 -1.98
C ASN A 46 -7.21 17.45 -1.27
N ASN A 47 -6.86 16.60 -0.30
CA ASN A 47 -7.81 16.01 0.64
C ASN A 47 -8.91 15.16 -0.04
N ASN A 48 -8.59 14.45 -1.12
CA ASN A 48 -9.54 13.57 -1.81
C ASN A 48 -9.33 12.11 -1.40
N LYS A 49 -10.44 11.37 -1.29
CA LYS A 49 -10.45 9.95 -0.93
C LYS A 49 -10.98 9.11 -2.08
N ILE A 50 -10.17 8.15 -2.53
CA ILE A 50 -10.49 7.18 -3.57
C ILE A 50 -10.50 5.80 -2.91
N PHE A 51 -11.70 5.26 -2.71
CA PHE A 51 -11.89 4.10 -1.84
C PHE A 51 -12.73 3.00 -2.50
N ASN A 52 -12.31 1.73 -2.45
CA ASN A 52 -13.13 0.60 -2.93
C ASN A 52 -13.60 0.72 -4.39
N ASN A 53 -12.83 1.35 -5.28
CA ASN A 53 -13.17 1.39 -6.71
C ASN A 53 -12.47 0.26 -7.47
N THR A 54 -13.07 -0.15 -8.59
CA THR A 54 -12.46 -1.08 -9.55
C THR A 54 -12.15 -0.33 -10.84
N ILE A 55 -10.88 -0.26 -11.23
CA ILE A 55 -10.40 0.47 -12.40
C ILE A 55 -9.63 -0.50 -13.31
N THR A 56 -10.15 -0.74 -14.52
CA THR A 56 -9.61 -1.78 -15.40
C THR A 56 -9.55 -1.38 -16.86
N HIS A 57 -8.71 -2.06 -17.65
CA HIS A 57 -8.62 -1.84 -19.09
C HIS A 57 -8.38 -0.37 -19.47
N CYS A 58 -7.55 0.33 -18.70
CA CYS A 58 -7.17 1.71 -18.95
C CYS A 58 -5.69 1.83 -19.33
N GLU A 59 -5.31 2.91 -20.00
CA GLU A 59 -3.88 3.23 -20.15
C GLU A 59 -3.29 3.59 -18.78
N THR A 60 -3.98 4.40 -17.97
CA THR A 60 -3.66 4.62 -16.56
C THR A 60 -4.91 4.46 -15.70
N ALA A 61 -4.87 3.58 -14.70
CA ALA A 61 -6.02 3.38 -13.82
C ALA A 61 -6.24 4.62 -12.93
N LEU A 62 -5.24 5.01 -12.15
CA LEU A 62 -5.29 6.18 -11.27
C LEU A 62 -4.08 7.08 -11.49
N PHE A 63 -4.31 8.34 -11.86
CA PHE A 63 -3.28 9.35 -12.05
C PHE A 63 -3.46 10.50 -11.06
N ILE A 64 -2.49 10.68 -10.16
CA ILE A 64 -2.47 11.76 -9.16
C ILE A 64 -1.32 12.69 -9.52
N SER A 65 -1.61 14.00 -9.64
CA SER A 65 -0.54 14.97 -9.82
C SER A 65 -0.75 16.33 -9.19
N HIS A 66 0.34 16.99 -8.78
CA HIS A 66 0.31 18.35 -8.21
C HIS A 66 -0.69 18.46 -7.05
N SER A 67 -0.73 17.47 -6.17
CA SER A 67 -1.80 17.26 -5.19
C SER A 67 -1.23 16.86 -3.83
N THR A 68 -1.94 17.14 -2.74
CA THR A 68 -1.51 16.71 -1.39
C THR A 68 -2.63 16.03 -0.61
N TYR A 69 -2.26 15.16 0.34
CA TYR A 69 -3.22 14.48 1.22
C TYR A 69 -4.27 13.68 0.43
N ILE A 70 -3.84 12.92 -0.58
CA ILE A 70 -4.71 12.02 -1.33
C ILE A 70 -4.69 10.64 -0.67
N HIS A 71 -5.86 10.09 -0.38
CA HIS A 71 -5.98 8.77 0.23
C HIS A 71 -6.56 7.78 -0.77
N VAL A 72 -5.74 6.82 -1.20
CA VAL A 72 -6.08 5.77 -2.16
C VAL A 72 -6.12 4.45 -1.39
N MET A 73 -7.31 3.95 -1.10
CA MET A 73 -7.50 2.84 -0.20
C MET A 73 -8.37 1.74 -0.80
N SER A 74 -7.96 0.48 -0.66
CA SER A 74 -8.79 -0.69 -0.99
C SER A 74 -9.34 -0.72 -2.44
N ASN A 75 -8.66 -0.06 -3.38
CA ASN A 75 -9.04 -0.10 -4.79
C ASN A 75 -8.46 -1.34 -5.49
N ILE A 76 -9.09 -1.74 -6.58
CA ILE A 76 -8.60 -2.74 -7.52
C ILE A 76 -8.19 -2.02 -8.80
N ALA A 77 -6.89 -1.98 -9.10
CA ALA A 77 -6.35 -1.49 -10.36
C ALA A 77 -5.78 -2.66 -11.14
N SER A 78 -6.49 -3.15 -12.16
CA SER A 78 -6.06 -4.35 -12.89
C SER A 78 -6.23 -4.30 -14.40
N LEU A 79 -5.36 -5.01 -15.13
CA LEU A 79 -5.40 -5.07 -16.61
C LEU A 79 -5.23 -3.68 -17.25
N ASN A 80 -4.38 -2.82 -16.67
CA ASN A 80 -4.05 -1.50 -17.21
C ASN A 80 -2.60 -1.45 -17.70
N ASN A 81 -2.23 -0.43 -18.48
CA ASN A 81 -0.80 -0.21 -18.72
C ASN A 81 -0.12 0.28 -17.42
N TYR A 82 -0.65 1.35 -16.81
CA TYR A 82 -0.23 1.83 -15.49
C TYR A 82 -1.35 1.63 -14.45
N GLY A 83 -1.02 1.02 -13.32
CA GLY A 83 -1.94 0.85 -12.20
C GLY A 83 -2.19 2.17 -11.47
N ILE A 84 -1.20 2.64 -10.72
CA ILE A 84 -1.26 3.89 -9.94
C ILE A 84 -0.03 4.74 -10.24
N ILE A 85 -0.23 6.00 -10.58
CA ILE A 85 0.83 7.00 -10.75
C ILE A 85 0.62 8.15 -9.76
N ILE A 86 1.69 8.49 -9.05
CA ILE A 86 1.81 9.66 -8.17
C ILE A 86 2.93 10.53 -8.73
N GLU A 87 2.61 11.75 -9.18
CA GLU A 87 3.58 12.66 -9.82
C GLU A 87 3.48 14.08 -9.25
N ASP A 88 4.57 14.59 -8.68
CA ASP A 88 4.57 15.91 -8.03
C ASP A 88 3.46 16.02 -6.97
N ALA A 89 3.25 14.96 -6.18
CA ALA A 89 2.25 14.91 -5.12
C ALA A 89 2.92 14.51 -3.79
N HIS A 90 2.35 14.94 -2.67
CA HIS A 90 3.00 14.78 -1.37
C HIS A 90 1.99 14.42 -0.27
N PHE A 91 2.47 13.75 0.78
CA PHE A 91 1.64 13.38 1.94
C PHE A 91 0.43 12.51 1.58
N SER A 92 0.54 11.73 0.51
CA SER A 92 -0.49 10.81 0.06
C SER A 92 -0.37 9.47 0.79
N ILE A 93 -1.50 8.80 0.99
CA ILE A 93 -1.55 7.45 1.56
C ILE A 93 -2.13 6.53 0.50
N VAL A 94 -1.36 5.53 0.08
CA VAL A 94 -1.77 4.49 -0.86
C VAL A 94 -1.69 3.16 -0.13
N GLU A 95 -2.84 2.63 0.28
CA GLU A 95 -2.88 1.45 1.14
C GLU A 95 -3.95 0.43 0.81
N ASN A 96 -3.69 -0.83 1.13
CA ASN A 96 -4.63 -1.94 0.97
C ASN A 96 -5.16 -2.11 -0.47
N ASN A 97 -4.48 -1.56 -1.48
CA ASN A 97 -4.91 -1.68 -2.88
C ASN A 97 -4.44 -3.00 -3.49
N LYS A 98 -5.24 -3.53 -4.42
CA LYS A 98 -4.88 -4.67 -5.27
C LYS A 98 -4.49 -4.14 -6.64
N VAL A 99 -3.19 -4.16 -6.95
CA VAL A 99 -2.63 -3.70 -8.22
C VAL A 99 -2.17 -4.93 -9.01
N LEU A 100 -2.99 -5.38 -9.96
CA LEU A 100 -2.90 -6.73 -10.52
C LEU A 100 -2.76 -6.70 -12.05
N ASP A 101 -1.88 -7.53 -12.61
CA ASP A 101 -1.82 -7.75 -14.06
C ASP A 101 -1.67 -6.46 -14.90
N ASN A 102 -0.89 -5.48 -14.42
CA ASN A 102 -0.56 -4.26 -15.16
C ASN A 102 0.86 -4.31 -15.76
N THR A 103 1.16 -3.50 -16.76
CA THR A 103 2.56 -3.33 -17.23
C THR A 103 3.41 -2.67 -16.14
N TYR A 104 2.88 -1.63 -15.51
CA TYR A 104 3.50 -0.88 -14.42
C TYR A 104 2.54 -0.85 -13.23
N GLY A 105 2.97 -1.37 -12.07
CA GLY A 105 2.15 -1.43 -10.87
C GLY A 105 1.93 -0.06 -10.24
N ILE A 106 2.90 0.40 -9.44
CA ILE A 106 2.88 1.71 -8.78
C ILE A 106 4.11 2.51 -9.22
N GLN A 107 3.90 3.73 -9.69
CA GLN A 107 4.96 4.68 -10.01
C GLN A 107 4.84 5.94 -9.16
N ILE A 108 5.95 6.36 -8.57
CA ILE A 108 6.08 7.54 -7.73
C ILE A 108 7.17 8.43 -8.30
N LYS A 109 6.83 9.67 -8.64
CA LYS A 109 7.72 10.59 -9.33
C LYS A 109 7.69 11.97 -8.67
N ASN A 110 8.86 12.54 -8.40
CA ASN A 110 8.99 13.89 -7.81
C ASN A 110 8.13 14.09 -6.54
N SER A 111 7.93 13.02 -5.77
CA SER A 111 6.94 12.97 -4.69
C SER A 111 7.60 12.60 -3.37
N THR A 112 7.07 13.12 -2.27
CA THR A 112 7.71 13.01 -0.95
C THR A 112 6.72 12.89 0.18
N ASN A 113 7.14 12.24 1.26
CA ASN A 113 6.33 12.02 2.46
C ASN A 113 5.04 11.22 2.19
N ASP A 114 5.02 10.40 1.15
CA ASP A 114 3.91 9.48 0.89
C ASP A 114 4.07 8.18 1.69
N LYS A 115 2.95 7.55 2.05
CA LYS A 115 2.89 6.20 2.63
C LYS A 115 2.32 5.23 1.61
N ILE A 116 3.08 4.19 1.27
CA ILE A 116 2.72 3.13 0.33
C ILE A 116 2.76 1.82 1.12
N THR A 117 1.62 1.40 1.68
CA THR A 117 1.61 0.32 2.68
C THR A 117 0.54 -0.72 2.41
N ARG A 118 0.78 -1.97 2.80
CA ARG A 118 -0.25 -3.05 2.71
C ARG A 118 -0.84 -3.25 1.30
N ASN A 119 -0.15 -2.83 0.24
CA ASN A 119 -0.64 -3.05 -1.13
C ASN A 119 -0.25 -4.44 -1.62
N LYS A 120 -1.13 -5.07 -2.38
CA LYS A 120 -0.86 -6.33 -3.09
C LYS A 120 -0.56 -6.02 -4.55
N LEU A 121 0.71 -6.15 -4.93
CA LEU A 121 1.17 -6.05 -6.31
C LEU A 121 1.41 -7.47 -6.84
N LEU A 122 0.60 -7.91 -7.80
CA LEU A 122 0.66 -9.28 -8.33
C LEU A 122 0.68 -9.28 -9.85
N ASN A 123 1.55 -10.10 -10.46
CA ASN A 123 1.61 -10.30 -11.91
C ASN A 123 1.82 -9.02 -12.74
N ASN A 124 2.39 -7.96 -12.14
CA ASN A 124 2.77 -6.78 -12.90
C ASN A 124 4.13 -7.01 -13.58
N GLN A 125 4.40 -6.38 -14.72
CA GLN A 125 5.75 -6.48 -15.31
C GLN A 125 6.77 -5.69 -14.47
N ASN A 126 6.39 -4.50 -14.01
CA ASN A 126 7.15 -3.69 -13.06
C ASN A 126 6.32 -3.47 -11.80
N GLY A 127 6.91 -3.67 -10.62
CA GLY A 127 6.21 -3.57 -9.34
C GLY A 127 6.09 -2.13 -8.89
N LEU A 128 7.15 -1.63 -8.27
CA LEU A 128 7.27 -0.28 -7.75
C LEU A 128 8.41 0.47 -8.44
N ILE A 129 8.12 1.67 -8.94
CA ILE A 129 9.08 2.55 -9.61
C ILE A 129 9.15 3.87 -8.85
N LEU A 130 10.32 4.25 -8.37
CA LEU A 130 10.57 5.56 -7.75
C LEU A 130 11.52 6.38 -8.63
N ILE A 131 11.11 7.60 -8.95
CA ILE A 131 11.89 8.55 -9.76
C ILE A 131 11.92 9.89 -9.01
N ASN A 132 13.09 10.29 -8.51
CA ASN A 132 13.22 11.50 -7.68
C ASN A 132 12.19 11.54 -6.53
N ALA A 133 11.98 10.39 -5.87
CA ALA A 133 11.01 10.23 -4.79
C ALA A 133 11.75 9.93 -3.48
N THR A 134 11.53 10.77 -2.46
CA THR A 134 12.31 10.73 -1.21
C THR A 134 11.41 10.86 0.03
N ASN A 135 11.88 10.37 1.18
CA ASN A 135 11.16 10.42 2.46
C ASN A 135 9.79 9.72 2.43
N ASN A 136 9.61 8.71 1.57
CA ASN A 136 8.38 7.92 1.52
C ASN A 136 8.53 6.67 2.39
N TRP A 137 7.40 6.20 2.92
CA TRP A 137 7.31 4.97 3.72
C TRP A 137 6.75 3.87 2.84
N ILE A 138 7.53 2.83 2.56
CA ILE A 138 7.12 1.69 1.74
C ILE A 138 7.30 0.42 2.58
N LEU A 139 6.23 -0.05 3.22
CA LEU A 139 6.28 -1.18 4.16
C LEU A 139 5.06 -2.07 4.03
N ARG A 140 5.18 -3.34 4.41
CA ARG A 140 4.08 -4.32 4.43
C ARG A 140 3.42 -4.54 3.06
N ASN A 141 4.11 -4.24 1.96
CA ASN A 141 3.58 -4.51 0.61
C ASN A 141 3.96 -5.93 0.16
N ASN A 142 3.07 -6.55 -0.62
CA ASN A 142 3.25 -7.86 -1.20
C ASN A 142 3.62 -7.75 -2.68
N PHE A 143 4.91 -7.88 -3.00
CA PHE A 143 5.42 -7.93 -4.37
C PHE A 143 5.52 -9.39 -4.81
N ALA A 144 4.57 -9.86 -5.62
CA ALA A 144 4.47 -11.26 -5.99
C ALA A 144 4.40 -11.48 -7.51
N SER A 145 5.21 -12.41 -8.03
CA SER A 145 5.19 -12.77 -9.45
C SER A 145 5.40 -11.56 -10.38
N ILE A 146 6.34 -10.68 -10.02
CA ILE A 146 6.67 -9.46 -10.76
C ILE A 146 8.06 -9.63 -11.39
N LEU A 147 8.22 -9.23 -12.66
CA LEU A 147 9.49 -9.38 -13.37
C LEU A 147 10.59 -8.43 -12.85
N LEU A 148 10.24 -7.16 -12.60
CA LEU A 148 11.11 -6.19 -11.93
C LEU A 148 10.37 -5.61 -10.72
N GLN A 149 10.62 -6.14 -9.53
CA GLN A 149 9.82 -5.75 -8.34
C GLN A 149 10.08 -4.30 -7.91
N LEU A 150 11.33 -3.83 -8.00
CA LEU A 150 11.73 -2.48 -7.61
C LEU A 150 12.64 -1.83 -8.68
N SER A 151 12.34 -0.57 -9.02
CA SER A 151 13.22 0.31 -9.80
C SER A 151 13.41 1.64 -9.08
N LEU A 152 14.66 2.03 -8.85
CA LEU A 152 15.02 3.28 -8.18
C LEU A 152 15.82 4.18 -9.13
N LYS A 153 15.38 5.43 -9.27
CA LYS A 153 16.10 6.48 -9.98
C LYS A 153 16.12 7.73 -9.11
N ASP A 154 17.31 8.16 -8.68
CA ASP A 154 17.51 9.35 -7.87
C ASP A 154 16.59 9.42 -6.63
N SER A 155 16.27 8.26 -6.04
CA SER A 155 15.25 8.12 -4.99
C SER A 155 15.87 7.59 -3.71
N THR A 156 16.39 8.50 -2.89
CA THR A 156 17.08 8.21 -1.64
C THR A 156 16.22 8.51 -0.41
N SER A 157 16.66 8.05 0.76
CA SER A 157 16.04 8.37 2.06
C SER A 157 14.57 7.93 2.17
N ASN A 158 14.20 6.82 1.54
CA ASN A 158 12.91 6.18 1.77
C ASN A 158 13.05 5.14 2.90
N THR A 159 11.96 4.91 3.63
CA THR A 159 11.88 3.94 4.73
C THR A 159 11.20 2.69 4.23
N TRP A 160 11.85 1.52 4.39
CA TRP A 160 11.40 0.24 3.84
C TRP A 160 10.96 -0.77 4.90
N ASP A 161 11.27 -0.48 6.15
CA ASP A 161 10.95 -1.27 7.33
C ASP A 161 10.71 -0.36 8.53
N ASN A 162 10.11 -0.90 9.59
CA ASN A 162 9.88 -0.21 10.86
C ASN A 162 10.81 -0.71 11.98
N GLY A 163 11.90 -1.41 11.63
CA GLY A 163 12.80 -2.05 12.58
C GLY A 163 12.32 -3.40 13.14
N VAL A 164 11.14 -3.89 12.75
CA VAL A 164 10.70 -5.27 13.03
C VAL A 164 10.27 -6.01 11.77
N GLU A 165 9.67 -5.32 10.81
CA GLU A 165 9.21 -5.90 9.55
C GLU A 165 9.25 -4.87 8.41
N GLY A 166 9.39 -5.38 7.18
CA GLY A 166 9.45 -4.61 5.94
C GLY A 166 8.41 -5.07 4.95
N ASN A 167 8.82 -5.35 3.71
CA ASN A 167 7.95 -5.82 2.64
C ASN A 167 8.18 -7.30 2.34
N TYR A 168 7.20 -7.92 1.68
CA TYR A 168 7.36 -9.23 1.07
C TYR A 168 7.79 -9.10 -0.38
N TRP A 169 8.85 -9.82 -0.74
CA TRP A 169 9.45 -9.83 -2.07
C TRP A 169 9.50 -11.26 -2.60
N SER A 170 8.78 -11.58 -3.67
CA SER A 170 8.69 -12.98 -4.13
C SER A 170 9.97 -13.56 -4.72
N ASP A 171 10.96 -12.74 -5.05
CA ASP A 171 12.30 -13.13 -5.46
C ASP A 171 13.34 -13.01 -4.34
N TYR A 172 12.91 -12.80 -3.09
CA TYR A 172 13.77 -12.92 -1.93
C TYR A 172 13.96 -14.40 -1.59
N TYR A 173 15.21 -14.86 -1.68
CA TYR A 173 15.61 -16.25 -1.42
C TYR A 173 16.49 -16.39 -0.16
N GLY A 174 16.51 -15.36 0.68
CA GLY A 174 17.19 -15.40 1.96
C GLY A 174 16.54 -16.40 2.91
N LYS A 175 17.13 -16.54 4.10
CA LYS A 175 16.74 -17.52 5.10
C LYS A 175 16.32 -16.82 6.36
N ASP A 176 15.28 -17.35 6.97
CA ASP A 176 14.92 -17.12 8.36
C ASP A 176 15.55 -18.23 9.20
N LEU A 177 16.54 -17.86 10.00
CA LEU A 177 17.34 -18.74 10.85
C LEU A 177 16.75 -18.88 12.24
N ASN A 178 15.95 -17.90 12.68
CA ASN A 178 15.41 -17.82 14.03
C ASN A 178 13.93 -18.26 14.11
N GLY A 179 13.25 -18.35 12.97
CA GLY A 179 11.86 -18.78 12.82
C GLY A 179 10.81 -17.70 13.07
N ASP A 180 11.17 -16.40 13.01
CA ASP A 180 10.27 -15.28 13.29
C ASP A 180 9.53 -14.74 12.04
N GLY A 181 9.75 -15.36 10.87
CA GLY A 181 9.13 -14.95 9.61
C GLY A 181 9.81 -13.78 8.92
N ILE A 182 10.91 -13.26 9.48
CA ILE A 182 11.76 -12.21 8.90
C ILE A 182 13.05 -12.83 8.34
N GLY A 183 13.52 -12.31 7.22
CA GLY A 183 14.76 -12.74 6.61
C GLY A 183 16.01 -12.28 7.35
N ASP A 184 16.88 -13.24 7.73
CA ASP A 184 18.16 -12.99 8.43
C ASP A 184 19.38 -12.91 7.50
N THR A 185 19.25 -13.38 6.24
CA THR A 185 20.38 -13.49 5.31
C THR A 185 20.07 -12.87 3.96
N ASP A 186 21.05 -12.22 3.35
CA ASP A 186 20.90 -11.43 2.12
C ASP A 186 19.90 -10.27 2.29
N LEU A 187 20.16 -9.14 1.65
CA LEU A 187 19.22 -8.03 1.62
C LEU A 187 18.58 -7.97 0.22
N PRO A 188 17.25 -8.01 0.10
CA PRO A 188 16.59 -7.91 -1.20
C PRO A 188 16.75 -6.50 -1.79
N HIS A 189 16.54 -6.43 -3.11
CA HIS A 189 16.39 -5.22 -3.92
C HIS A 189 17.21 -4.01 -3.51
N HIS A 190 18.42 -3.89 -4.06
CA HIS A 190 19.32 -2.76 -3.79
C HIS A 190 19.69 -2.57 -2.31
N ASN A 191 19.48 -3.59 -1.47
CA ASN A 191 19.77 -3.61 -0.04
C ASN A 191 19.00 -2.54 0.76
N VAL A 192 17.76 -2.25 0.36
CA VAL A 192 16.97 -1.17 0.99
C VAL A 192 16.10 -1.62 2.14
N ASP A 193 15.67 -2.90 2.14
CA ASP A 193 14.77 -3.48 3.13
C ASP A 193 15.56 -4.41 4.06
N SER A 194 15.68 -4.01 5.34
CA SER A 194 16.49 -4.74 6.32
C SER A 194 15.73 -5.84 7.07
N PHE A 195 14.39 -5.85 6.97
CA PHE A 195 13.51 -6.80 7.65
C PHE A 195 12.53 -7.41 6.65
N PRO A 196 13.01 -8.04 5.56
CA PRO A 196 12.12 -8.57 4.53
C PRO A 196 11.30 -9.74 5.06
N LEU A 197 10.02 -9.77 4.73
CA LEU A 197 9.14 -10.86 5.12
C LEU A 197 9.43 -12.13 4.29
N ILE A 198 9.47 -13.29 4.94
CA ILE A 198 9.60 -14.60 4.28
C ILE A 198 8.30 -15.02 3.58
N HIS A 199 7.18 -14.56 4.10
CA HIS A 199 5.84 -14.86 3.62
C HIS A 199 5.07 -13.58 3.30
N PRO A 200 4.05 -13.64 2.41
CA PRO A 200 3.24 -12.46 2.13
C PRO A 200 2.66 -11.87 3.42
N TYR A 201 2.75 -10.55 3.56
CA TYR A 201 2.13 -9.79 4.63
C TYR A 201 0.62 -10.06 4.67
N ILE A 202 0.12 -10.36 5.87
CA ILE A 202 -1.30 -10.49 6.18
C ILE A 202 -1.57 -9.57 7.37
N SER A 203 -2.54 -8.67 7.22
CA SER A 203 -2.90 -7.78 8.31
C SER A 203 -3.50 -8.59 9.46
N GLY A 204 -2.86 -8.55 10.63
CA GLY A 204 -3.26 -9.31 11.82
C GLY A 204 -2.48 -10.61 12.05
N ASP A 205 -1.64 -11.05 11.11
CA ASP A 205 -0.68 -12.16 11.29
C ASP A 205 0.60 -11.57 11.88
N ILE A 206 0.64 -11.49 13.20
CA ILE A 206 1.69 -10.82 13.96
C ILE A 206 2.90 -11.76 14.14
N ASN A 207 2.68 -13.08 14.20
CA ASN A 207 3.78 -14.06 14.34
C ASN A 207 4.34 -14.55 12.99
N HIS A 208 3.76 -14.08 11.89
CA HIS A 208 4.14 -14.44 10.53
C HIS A 208 4.05 -15.94 10.24
N ASP A 209 3.13 -16.64 10.92
CA ASP A 209 2.88 -18.07 10.71
C ASP A 209 1.94 -18.36 9.53
N ARG A 210 1.54 -17.30 8.81
CA ARG A 210 0.66 -17.28 7.64
C ARG A 210 -0.80 -17.43 7.97
N SER A 211 -1.19 -17.30 9.23
CA SER A 211 -2.58 -17.37 9.69
C SER A 211 -2.87 -16.24 10.68
N VAL A 212 -4.10 -15.73 10.66
CA VAL A 212 -4.59 -14.81 11.71
C VAL A 212 -5.42 -15.61 12.70
N ASP A 213 -4.84 -15.96 13.84
CA ASP A 213 -5.47 -16.82 14.83
C ASP A 213 -5.23 -16.43 16.30
N SER A 214 -5.52 -17.36 17.21
CA SER A 214 -5.37 -17.15 18.66
C SER A 214 -3.95 -16.82 19.11
N SER A 215 -2.94 -17.22 18.34
CA SER A 215 -1.54 -16.94 18.60
C SER A 215 -1.27 -15.45 18.43
N ASP A 216 -1.75 -14.85 17.34
CA ASP A 216 -1.65 -13.41 17.09
C ASP A 216 -2.42 -12.61 18.14
N LEU A 217 -3.62 -13.04 18.48
CA LEU A 217 -4.40 -12.41 19.54
C LEU A 217 -3.66 -12.44 20.88
N GLY A 218 -2.95 -13.53 21.16
CA GLY A 218 -2.09 -13.63 22.34
C GLY A 218 -1.00 -12.56 22.33
N MET A 219 -0.33 -12.34 21.20
CA MET A 219 0.72 -11.33 21.08
C MET A 219 0.18 -9.90 21.12
N LEU A 220 -0.96 -9.62 20.48
CA LEU A 220 -1.66 -8.35 20.60
C LEU A 220 -2.03 -8.07 22.06
N GLY A 221 -2.52 -9.09 22.79
CA GLY A 221 -2.83 -8.99 24.21
C GLY A 221 -1.60 -8.71 25.10
N LEU A 222 -0.42 -9.21 24.73
CA LEU A 222 0.84 -8.95 25.45
C LEU A 222 1.32 -7.50 25.30
N SER A 223 0.98 -6.84 24.20
CA SER A 223 1.33 -5.44 23.92
C SER A 223 0.18 -4.47 24.20
N TRP A 224 -0.93 -4.91 24.79
CA TRP A 224 -2.12 -4.08 25.00
C TRP A 224 -1.84 -2.83 25.83
N GLY A 225 -2.25 -1.68 25.32
CA GLY A 225 -2.12 -0.36 25.95
C GLY A 225 -0.71 0.22 25.93
N THR A 226 0.23 -0.42 25.22
CA THR A 226 1.61 0.07 25.10
C THR A 226 1.74 1.12 24.00
N THR A 227 2.77 1.97 24.10
CA THR A 227 3.12 3.02 23.13
C THR A 227 4.63 3.03 22.83
N PRO A 228 5.08 3.51 21.66
CA PRO A 228 6.49 3.41 21.23
C PRO A 228 7.52 4.03 22.17
N LEU A 229 7.16 5.08 22.91
CA LEU A 229 8.10 5.90 23.67
C LEU A 229 8.18 5.56 25.16
N MET A 230 7.17 4.88 25.70
CA MET A 230 7.00 4.75 27.15
C MET A 230 7.13 3.30 27.65
N ASP A 231 6.93 2.31 26.78
CA ASP A 231 6.64 0.95 27.22
C ASP A 231 7.61 -0.08 26.64
N VAL A 232 8.26 -0.84 27.53
CA VAL A 232 9.20 -1.92 27.17
C VAL A 232 8.49 -3.09 26.44
N GLY A 233 7.16 -3.19 26.57
CA GLY A 233 6.33 -4.19 25.88
C GLY A 233 5.77 -3.75 24.53
N TRP A 234 6.18 -2.57 24.03
CA TRP A 234 5.77 -2.10 22.71
C TRP A 234 6.22 -3.07 21.62
N ASN A 235 5.26 -3.52 20.82
CA ASN A 235 5.52 -4.27 19.61
C ASN A 235 4.82 -3.54 18.44
N PRO A 236 5.57 -2.92 17.50
CA PRO A 236 4.98 -2.19 16.38
C PRO A 236 4.24 -3.09 15.38
N ALA A 237 4.40 -4.41 15.44
CA ALA A 237 3.55 -5.35 14.69
C ALA A 237 2.14 -5.50 15.29
N CYS A 238 1.95 -5.17 16.57
CA CYS A 238 0.65 -5.19 17.24
C CYS A 238 -0.17 -3.91 17.02
N ASP A 239 0.46 -2.80 16.62
CA ASP A 239 -0.20 -1.57 16.17
C ASP A 239 -0.59 -1.70 14.69
N LEU A 240 -1.75 -2.35 14.49
CA LEU A 240 -2.27 -2.72 13.18
C LEU A 240 -2.88 -1.52 12.45
N ASN A 241 -3.40 -0.53 13.18
CA ASN A 241 -4.01 0.67 12.62
C ASN A 241 -3.02 1.86 12.45
N GLU A 242 -1.81 1.75 13.00
CA GLU A 242 -0.74 2.76 12.99
C GLU A 242 -1.11 4.09 13.66
N ASP A 243 -1.77 4.04 14.83
CA ASP A 243 -2.08 5.20 15.65
C ASP A 243 -1.17 5.38 16.88
N ASP A 244 -0.07 4.61 16.94
CA ASP A 244 0.94 4.58 17.99
C ASP A 244 0.42 4.08 19.37
N VAL A 245 -0.73 3.38 19.40
CA VAL A 245 -1.28 2.78 20.62
C VAL A 245 -1.90 1.41 20.31
N VAL A 246 -1.47 0.35 21.00
CA VAL A 246 -2.12 -0.96 20.85
C VAL A 246 -3.42 -0.99 21.65
N ASP A 247 -4.58 -0.99 21.00
CA ASP A 247 -5.87 -0.97 21.68
C ASP A 247 -7.00 -1.74 20.96
N SER A 248 -8.25 -1.42 21.33
CA SER A 248 -9.45 -2.04 20.76
C SER A 248 -9.62 -1.84 19.25
N THR A 249 -9.00 -0.83 18.68
CA THR A 249 -9.04 -0.56 17.24
C THR A 249 -8.14 -1.53 16.48
N ASP A 250 -6.96 -1.86 17.00
CA ASP A 250 -6.10 -2.93 16.45
C ASP A 250 -6.79 -4.28 16.53
N LEU A 251 -7.41 -4.57 17.68
CA LEU A 251 -8.24 -5.77 17.83
C LEU A 251 -9.38 -5.79 16.79
N GLY A 252 -9.94 -4.63 16.46
CA GLY A 252 -10.91 -4.49 15.38
C GLY A 252 -10.34 -4.86 14.01
N VAL A 253 -9.12 -4.39 13.68
CA VAL A 253 -8.41 -4.73 12.44
C VAL A 253 -8.10 -6.24 12.39
N MET A 254 -7.60 -6.82 13.48
CA MET A 254 -7.37 -8.27 13.60
C MET A 254 -8.68 -9.05 13.41
N GLY A 255 -9.77 -8.62 14.06
CA GLY A 255 -11.08 -9.26 13.96
C GLY A 255 -11.65 -9.29 12.54
N ILE A 256 -11.38 -8.27 11.73
CA ILE A 256 -11.78 -8.23 10.30
C ILE A 256 -11.01 -9.28 9.48
N ASN A 257 -9.78 -9.60 9.88
CA ASN A 257 -8.89 -10.54 9.19
C ASN A 257 -8.85 -11.93 9.85
N TRP A 258 -9.67 -12.19 10.88
CA TRP A 258 -9.62 -13.44 11.64
C TRP A 258 -9.84 -14.67 10.75
N GLY A 259 -8.95 -15.66 10.88
CA GLY A 259 -8.99 -16.91 10.12
C GLY A 259 -8.55 -16.78 8.67
N VAL A 260 -8.02 -15.62 8.24
CA VAL A 260 -7.28 -15.53 6.97
C VAL A 260 -6.01 -16.37 7.10
N SER A 261 -5.77 -17.23 6.10
CA SER A 261 -4.54 -18.04 6.01
C SER A 261 -4.11 -18.23 4.55
N VAL A 262 -2.81 -18.35 4.28
CA VAL A 262 -2.25 -18.57 2.93
C VAL A 262 -1.29 -19.73 2.85
#